data_AF-A0A6I7PX37-F1
#
_entry.id   AF-A0A6I7PX37-F1
#
_cell.length_a   1.000
_cell.length_b   1.000
_cell.length_c   1.000
_cell.angle_alpha   90.00
_cell.angle_beta   90.00
_cell.angle_gamma   90.00
#
_symmetry.space_group_name_H-M   'P 1'
#
loop_
_entity.id
_entity.type
_entity.pdbx_description
1 polymer ?
#
loop_
_entity_poly.entity_id
_entity_poly.type
_entity_poly.pdbx_seq_one_letter_code
_entity_poly.pdbx_strand_id
1 'polypeptide(L)'
;MTNAPPRIAIIPGVAGGQPHIAGHRIKVRDIVYWHEHLGRSPDEISAEYELDLADIHAGLAWYFDHRADIDADFAARDAFVSALRARQPGALAIRVPAPTARWAAPAG
;
A
#
# COMPACT_ATOMS: atom_id res chain seq x y z
N MET A 1 31.41 -2.95 5.19
CA MET A 1 30.24 -2.06 5.23
C MET A 1 29.13 -2.76 4.47
N THR A 2 28.23 -3.46 5.16
CA THR A 2 27.12 -4.15 4.49
C THR A 2 26.09 -3.09 4.11
N ASN A 3 26.09 -2.66 2.85
CA ASN A 3 25.03 -1.81 2.33
C ASN A 3 23.79 -2.70 2.14
N ALA A 4 22.97 -2.80 3.19
CA ALA A 4 21.69 -3.47 3.07
C ALA A 4 20.84 -2.74 2.01
N PRO A 5 20.12 -3.46 1.14
CA PRO A 5 19.28 -2.81 0.13
C PRO A 5 18.27 -1.87 0.79
N PRO A 6 17.88 -0.77 0.11
CA PRO A 6 16.93 0.17 0.66
C PRO A 6 15.60 -0.51 0.95
N ARG A 7 15.07 -0.32 2.16
CA ARG A 7 13.79 -0.90 2.61
C ARG A 7 12.57 -0.26 1.96
N ILE A 8 12.69 0.99 1.51
CA ILE A 8 11.65 1.70 0.77
C ILE A 8 12.10 1.86 -0.68
N ALA A 9 11.24 1.46 -1.60
CA ALA A 9 11.46 1.54 -3.04
C ALA A 9 10.37 2.39 -3.71
N ILE A 10 10.74 3.03 -4.81
CA ILE A 10 9.83 3.75 -5.71
C ILE A 10 10.13 3.26 -7.12
N ILE A 11 9.33 2.31 -7.59
CA ILE A 11 9.53 1.63 -8.87
C ILE A 11 8.30 1.91 -9.74
N PRO A 12 8.46 2.55 -10.91
CA PRO A 12 7.36 2.74 -11.85
C PRO A 12 6.67 1.41 -12.19
N GLY A 13 5.33 1.39 -12.16
CA GLY A 13 4.53 0.19 -12.42
C GLY A 13 4.35 -0.76 -11.22
N VAL A 14 5.15 -0.63 -10.15
CA VAL A 14 4.93 -1.35 -8.88
C VAL A 14 4.16 -0.44 -7.93
N ALA A 15 3.11 -0.96 -7.29
CA ALA A 15 2.25 -0.20 -6.38
C ALA A 15 1.72 1.14 -6.96
N GLY A 16 1.65 1.26 -8.29
CA GLY A 16 1.27 2.51 -8.98
C GLY A 16 2.36 3.59 -8.99
N GLY A 17 3.63 3.20 -8.89
CA GLY A 17 4.77 4.14 -8.83
C GLY A 17 4.89 4.88 -7.50
N GLN A 18 4.20 4.39 -6.46
CA GLN A 18 4.18 5.00 -5.14
C GLN A 18 5.27 4.40 -4.24
N PRO A 19 5.73 5.13 -3.21
CA PRO A 19 6.63 4.59 -2.18
C PRO A 19 6.04 3.33 -1.53
N HIS A 20 6.81 2.25 -1.55
CA HIS A 20 6.41 0.94 -1.03
C HIS A 20 7.58 0.21 -0.37
N ILE A 21 7.29 -0.77 0.48
CA ILE A 21 8.30 -1.64 1.06
C ILE A 21 8.96 -2.45 -0.07
N ALA A 22 10.30 -2.44 -0.13
CA ALA A 22 11.06 -3.16 -1.14
C ALA A 22 10.74 -4.65 -1.10
N GLY A 23 10.41 -5.24 -2.25
CA GLY A 23 9.98 -6.63 -2.35
C GLY A 23 8.49 -6.86 -2.09
N HIS A 24 7.75 -5.84 -1.62
CA HIS A 24 6.31 -5.91 -1.38
C HIS A 24 5.55 -4.92 -2.27
N ARG A 25 4.23 -5.11 -2.38
CA ARG A 25 3.32 -4.12 -2.99
C ARG A 25 2.61 -3.24 -1.96
N ILE A 26 2.97 -3.39 -0.69
CA ILE A 26 2.44 -2.64 0.44
C ILE A 26 3.07 -1.25 0.44
N LYS A 27 2.25 -0.22 0.34
CA LYS A 27 2.71 1.16 0.24
C LYS A 27 3.02 1.72 1.62
N VAL A 28 3.90 2.71 1.67
CA VAL A 28 4.17 3.46 2.91
C VAL A 28 2.88 4.03 3.50
N ARG A 29 2.01 4.56 2.64
CA ARG A 29 0.70 5.09 3.05
C ARG A 29 -0.17 4.04 3.76
N ASP A 30 -0.09 2.77 3.38
CA ASP A 30 -0.94 1.72 3.95
C ASP A 30 -0.49 1.44 5.39
N ILE A 31 0.84 1.41 5.62
CA ILE A 31 1.46 1.34 6.96
C ILE A 31 1.04 2.53 7.83
N VAL A 32 1.11 3.75 7.29
CA VAL A 32 0.71 4.97 8.01
C VAL A 32 -0.76 4.92 8.38
N TYR A 33 -1.63 4.49 7.46
CA TYR A 33 -3.04 4.35 7.73
C TYR A 33 -3.31 3.35 8.88
N TRP A 34 -2.67 2.19 8.87
CA TRP A 34 -2.83 1.22 9.94
C TRP A 34 -2.29 1.73 11.29
N HIS A 35 -1.11 2.36 11.29
CA HIS A 35 -0.46 2.80 12.53
C HIS A 35 -1.10 4.08 13.10
N GLU A 36 -1.18 5.14 12.32
CA GLU A 36 -1.60 6.47 12.79
C GLU A 36 -3.12 6.61 12.84
N HIS A 37 -3.85 6.03 11.87
CA HIS A 37 -5.31 6.22 11.79
C HIS A 37 -6.10 5.10 12.45
N LEU A 38 -5.63 3.86 12.39
CA LEU A 38 -6.28 2.72 13.07
C LEU A 38 -5.67 2.40 14.43
N GLY A 39 -4.55 3.04 14.80
CA GLY A 39 -3.89 2.83 16.10
C GLY A 39 -3.26 1.45 16.27
N ARG A 40 -2.99 0.73 15.17
CA ARG A 40 -2.34 -0.60 15.22
C ARG A 40 -0.86 -0.44 15.52
N SER A 41 -0.34 -1.30 16.37
CA SER A 41 1.10 -1.33 16.67
C SER A 41 1.92 -1.89 15.50
N PRO A 42 3.21 -1.54 15.39
CA PRO A 42 4.11 -2.12 14.38
C PRO A 42 4.18 -3.66 14.46
N ASP A 43 4.16 -4.24 15.66
CA ASP A 43 4.15 -5.70 15.86
C ASP A 43 2.88 -6.35 15.31
N GLU A 44 1.71 -5.75 15.52
CA GLU A 44 0.45 -6.26 14.95
C GLU A 44 0.45 -6.19 13.42
N ILE A 45 0.97 -5.10 12.85
CA ILE A 45 1.10 -4.93 11.40
C ILE A 45 2.08 -5.97 10.84
N SER A 46 3.21 -6.19 11.53
CA SER A 46 4.21 -7.20 11.16
C SER A 46 3.60 -8.60 11.11
N ALA A 47 2.87 -8.98 12.16
CA ALA A 47 2.25 -10.30 12.26
C ALA A 47 1.14 -10.52 11.22
N GLU A 48 0.31 -9.50 10.94
CA GLU A 48 -0.82 -9.63 10.00
C GLU A 48 -0.39 -9.66 8.53
N TYR A 49 0.66 -8.89 8.18
CA TYR A 49 1.08 -8.71 6.78
C TYR A 49 2.41 -9.38 6.44
N GLU A 50 2.97 -10.18 7.36
CA GLU A 50 4.26 -10.86 7.21
C GLU A 50 5.39 -9.91 6.79
N LEU A 51 5.40 -8.73 7.41
CA LEU A 51 6.39 -7.67 7.17
C LEU A 51 7.46 -7.67 8.25
N ASP A 52 8.72 -7.41 7.87
CA ASP A 52 9.77 -7.20 8.86
C ASP A 52 9.51 -5.90 9.64
N LEU A 53 9.73 -5.94 10.95
CA LEU A 53 9.48 -4.79 11.83
C LEU A 53 10.31 -3.56 11.40
N ALA A 54 11.53 -3.79 10.89
CA ALA A 54 12.39 -2.71 10.44
C ALA A 54 11.94 -2.10 9.10
N ASP A 55 11.20 -2.84 8.28
CA ASP A 55 10.55 -2.30 7.07
C ASP A 55 9.37 -1.41 7.45
N ILE A 56 8.58 -1.81 8.44
CA ILE A 56 7.47 -0.99 8.98
C ILE A 56 8.01 0.33 9.53
N HIS A 57 9.03 0.26 10.38
CA HIS A 57 9.66 1.47 10.92
C HIS A 57 10.34 2.32 9.85
N ALA A 58 10.93 1.71 8.81
CA ALA A 58 11.44 2.47 7.68
C ALA A 58 10.32 3.20 6.92
N GLY A 59 9.15 2.59 6.77
CA GLY A 59 7.98 3.21 6.17
C GLY A 59 7.49 4.41 6.99
N LEU A 60 7.37 4.24 8.31
CA LEU A 60 6.99 5.33 9.21
C LEU A 60 8.01 6.46 9.21
N ALA A 61 9.31 6.16 9.22
CA ALA A 61 10.37 7.16 9.11
C ALA A 61 10.28 7.93 7.80
N TRP A 62 10.07 7.24 6.67
CA TRP A 62 9.87 7.87 5.37
C TRP A 62 8.64 8.78 5.36
N TYR A 63 7.54 8.34 5.98
CA TYR A 63 6.35 9.16 6.14
C TYR A 63 6.62 10.46 6.88
N PHE A 64 7.30 10.42 8.03
CA PHE A 64 7.57 11.64 8.79
C PHE A 64 8.48 12.63 8.05
N ASP A 65 9.40 12.14 7.22
CA ASP A 65 10.26 12.97 6.37
C ASP A 65 9.50 13.63 5.20
N HIS A 66 8.40 13.00 4.75
CA HIS A 66 7.60 13.44 3.58
C HIS A 66 6.15 13.77 3.96
N ARG A 67 5.89 14.07 5.24
CA ARG A 67 4.54 14.08 5.82
C ARG A 67 3.59 15.00 5.08
N ALA A 68 4.02 16.23 4.79
CA ALA A 68 3.19 17.24 4.14
C ALA A 68 2.70 16.78 2.76
N ASP A 69 3.57 16.17 1.97
CA ASP A 69 3.24 15.71 0.62
C ASP A 69 2.30 14.50 0.65
N ILE A 70 2.54 13.57 1.59
CA ILE A 70 1.71 12.36 1.73
C ILE A 70 0.32 12.70 2.28
N ASP A 71 0.24 13.57 3.29
CA ASP A 71 -1.04 14.01 3.86
C ASP A 71 -1.87 14.75 2.79
N ALA A 72 -1.23 15.54 1.92
CA ALA A 72 -1.88 16.17 0.77
C ALA A 72 -2.37 15.14 -0.27
N ASP A 73 -1.59 14.10 -0.58
CA ASP A 73 -2.01 13.01 -1.46
C ASP A 73 -3.22 12.23 -0.88
N PHE A 74 -3.23 11.97 0.43
CA PHE A 74 -4.38 11.38 1.11
C PHE A 74 -5.65 12.23 0.93
N ALA A 75 -5.57 13.52 1.25
CA ALA A 75 -6.70 14.43 1.12
C ALA A 75 -7.21 14.54 -0.32
N ALA A 76 -6.31 14.60 -1.31
CA ALA A 76 -6.67 14.66 -2.72
C ALA A 76 -7.38 13.38 -3.19
N ARG A 77 -6.93 12.21 -2.74
CA ARG A 77 -7.59 10.92 -3.05
C ARG A 77 -8.98 10.83 -2.44
N ASP A 78 -9.14 11.24 -1.19
CA ASP A 78 -10.44 11.23 -0.51
C ASP A 78 -11.44 12.18 -1.18
N ALA A 79 -10.96 13.36 -1.58
CA ALA A 79 -11.75 14.31 -2.36
C ALA A 79 -12.16 13.73 -3.73
N PHE A 80 -11.25 13.05 -4.43
CA PHE A 80 -11.54 12.39 -5.71
C PHE A 80 -12.58 11.28 -5.57
N VAL A 81 -12.43 10.39 -4.57
CA VAL A 81 -13.39 9.31 -4.29
C VAL A 81 -14.76 9.88 -3.92
N SER A 82 -14.79 10.93 -3.09
CA SER A 82 -16.03 11.61 -2.70
C SER A 82 -16.74 12.26 -3.88
N ALA A 83 -15.99 12.94 -4.76
CA ALA A 83 -16.52 13.52 -5.98
C ALA A 83 -17.08 12.46 -6.94
N LEU A 84 -16.40 11.30 -7.07
CA LEU A 84 -16.89 10.19 -7.88
C LEU A 84 -18.20 9.62 -7.32
N ARG A 85 -18.28 9.41 -6.00
CA ARG A 85 -19.50 8.94 -5.31
C ARG A 85 -20.67 9.91 -5.51
N ALA A 86 -20.43 11.21 -5.40
CA ALA A 86 -21.45 12.24 -5.59
C ALA A 86 -21.98 12.30 -7.04
N ARG A 87 -21.12 12.01 -8.03
CA ARG A 87 -21.47 12.04 -9.47
C ARG A 87 -22.17 10.76 -9.95
N GLN A 88 -22.03 9.65 -9.24
CA GLN A 88 -22.55 8.33 -9.63
C GLN A 88 -23.01 7.51 -8.40
N PRO A 89 -24.23 7.72 -7.89
CA PRO A 89 -24.79 6.86 -6.85
C PRO A 89 -25.10 5.47 -7.45
N GLY A 90 -24.13 4.57 -7.48
CA GLY A 90 -24.29 3.17 -7.92
C GLY A 90 -23.16 2.53 -8.74
N ALA A 91 -22.07 3.23 -9.06
CA ALA A 91 -21.06 2.75 -10.03
C ALA A 91 -20.06 1.67 -9.51
N LEU A 92 -20.23 1.10 -8.32
CA LEU A 92 -19.37 0.00 -7.83
C LEU A 92 -19.86 -1.40 -8.26
N ALA A 93 -20.46 -1.52 -9.43
CA ALA A 93 -20.78 -2.82 -10.05
C ALA A 93 -19.69 -3.23 -11.06
N ILE A 94 -18.41 -3.23 -10.67
CA ILE A 94 -17.43 -3.99 -11.45
C ILE A 94 -17.64 -5.46 -11.13
N ARG A 95 -18.44 -6.14 -11.95
CA ARG A 95 -18.42 -7.61 -12.03
C ARG A 95 -17.08 -8.00 -12.63
N VAL A 96 -16.08 -8.27 -11.79
CA VAL A 96 -14.88 -8.98 -12.22
C VAL A 96 -15.34 -10.37 -12.67
N PRO A 97 -15.27 -10.73 -13.97
CA PRO A 97 -15.59 -12.09 -14.35
C PRO A 97 -14.62 -13.03 -13.63
N ALA A 98 -15.15 -14.14 -13.09
CA ALA A 98 -14.35 -15.16 -12.44
C ALA A 98 -13.14 -15.50 -13.33
N PRO A 99 -11.92 -15.60 -12.79
CA PRO A 99 -10.76 -15.94 -13.59
C PRO A 99 -11.04 -17.30 -14.25
N THR A 100 -11.20 -17.29 -15.58
CA THR A 100 -11.29 -18.52 -16.36
C THR A 100 -9.99 -19.28 -16.09
N ALA A 101 -10.12 -20.42 -15.41
CA ALA A 101 -9.02 -21.27 -15.02
C ALA A 101 -8.14 -21.59 -16.24
N ARG A 102 -7.02 -20.87 -16.36
CA ARG A 102 -5.93 -21.15 -17.29
C ARG A 102 -4.63 -21.35 -16.52
N TRP A 103 -4.71 -22.10 -15.43
CA TRP A 103 -3.56 -22.76 -14.85
C TRP A 103 -3.98 -24.19 -14.49
N ALA A 104 -4.01 -25.05 -15.51
CA ALA A 104 -3.80 -26.48 -15.28
C ALA A 104 -2.30 -26.68 -15.45
N ALA A 105 -1.57 -26.91 -14.35
CA ALA A 105 -0.24 -27.48 -14.43
C ALA A 105 -0.39 -29.00 -14.68
N PRO A 106 0.39 -29.63 -15.56
CA PRO A 106 0.37 -31.07 -15.72
C PRO A 106 1.00 -31.74 -14.51
N ALA A 107 0.30 -32.72 -13.94
CA ALA A 107 0.91 -33.70 -13.06
C ALA A 107 1.80 -34.63 -13.91
N GLY A 108 3.09 -34.66 -13.58
CA GLY A 108 4.05 -35.67 -14.00
C GLY A 108 4.67 -36.29 -12.76
#